data_AF-A0AAD2U4U9-F1
#
_entry.id   AF-A0AAD2U4U9-F1
#
_cell.length_a   1.000
_cell.length_b   1.000
_cell.length_c   1.000
_cell.angle_alpha   90.00
_cell.angle_beta   90.00
_cell.angle_gamma   90.00
#
_symmetry.space_group_name_H-M   'P 1'
#
loop_
_entity.id
_entity.type
_entity.pdbx_description
1 polymer ?
#
loop_
_entity_poly.entity_id
_entity_poly.type
_entity_poly.pdbx_seq_one_letter_code
_entity_poly.pdbx_strand_id
1 'polypeptide(L)'
;MARVQAYASDEVAEKINAIVEKRRAEGAKEKDVSFSSVASMLLELGLRVYEAQMERKDSGFNQTEFNKILLENVMKTQFTVSKLLAIGSLSPHVTGDERFEFRSMVSNIREDAKDVISHFFPEQEEE
;
A
#
# COMPACT_ATOMS: atom_id res chain seq x y z
N MET A 1 -25.17 32.20 8.68
CA MET A 1 -24.43 31.35 7.71
C MET A 1 -24.95 31.65 6.33
N ALA A 2 -24.07 31.70 5.33
CA ALA A 2 -24.49 31.82 3.93
C ALA A 2 -25.23 30.54 3.49
N ARG A 3 -26.25 30.68 2.64
CA ARG A 3 -26.96 29.53 2.08
C ARG A 3 -26.19 28.99 0.88
N VAL A 4 -25.76 27.74 0.96
CA VAL A 4 -25.13 27.02 -0.15
C VAL A 4 -26.14 26.03 -0.74
N GLN A 5 -26.31 26.04 -2.05
CA GLN A 5 -27.08 25.02 -2.78
C GLN A 5 -26.10 24.23 -3.64
N ALA A 6 -26.00 22.93 -3.36
CA ALA A 6 -25.13 22.01 -4.10
C ALA A 6 -25.94 20.80 -4.55
N TYR A 7 -25.72 20.37 -5.79
CA TYR A 7 -26.30 19.14 -6.33
C TYR A 7 -25.31 18.00 -6.09
N ALA A 8 -25.68 17.07 -5.22
CA ALA A 8 -24.89 15.89 -4.89
C ALA A 8 -25.54 14.65 -5.51
N SER A 9 -24.77 13.57 -5.70
CA SER A 9 -25.32 12.28 -6.11
C SER A 9 -26.20 11.68 -5.02
N ASP A 10 -27.10 10.78 -5.42
CA ASP A 10 -27.98 10.07 -4.49
C ASP A 10 -27.19 9.34 -3.40
N GLU A 11 -26.04 8.74 -3.75
CA GLU A 11 -25.14 8.09 -2.80
C GLU A 11 -24.66 9.04 -1.69
N VAL A 12 -24.32 10.28 -2.03
CA VAL A 12 -23.88 11.28 -1.05
C VAL A 12 -25.05 11.71 -0.17
N ALA A 13 -26.23 11.92 -0.77
CA ALA A 13 -27.43 12.27 -0.02
C ALA A 13 -27.82 11.16 0.98
N GLU A 14 -27.79 9.89 0.56
CA GLU A 14 -28.05 8.73 1.42
C GLU A 14 -27.05 8.65 2.58
N LYS A 15 -25.75 8.84 2.31
CA LYS A 15 -24.71 8.87 3.35
C LYS A 15 -24.94 9.98 4.39
N ILE A 16 -25.35 11.17 3.95
CA ILE A 16 -25.66 12.28 4.87
C ILE A 16 -26.90 11.93 5.72
N ASN A 17 -27.95 11.37 5.10
CA ASN A 17 -29.14 10.93 5.82
C ASN A 17 -28.82 9.84 6.86
N ALA A 18 -27.97 8.87 6.53
CA ALA A 18 -27.52 7.84 7.47
C ALA A 18 -26.81 8.44 8.70
N ILE A 19 -26.02 9.51 8.51
CA ILE A 19 -25.36 10.21 9.62
C ILE A 19 -26.39 10.95 10.49
N VAL A 20 -27.40 11.58 9.88
CA VAL A 20 -28.50 12.25 10.59
C VAL A 20 -29.23 11.24 11.48
N GLU A 21 -29.64 10.11 10.92
CA GLU A 21 -30.35 9.05 11.64
C GLU A 21 -29.49 8.45 12.76
N LYS A 22 -28.19 8.24 12.51
CA LYS A 22 -27.27 7.77 13.55
C LYS A 22 -27.18 8.74 14.73
N ARG A 23 -27.05 10.04 14.47
CA ARG A 23 -26.99 11.06 15.54
C ARG A 23 -28.29 11.17 16.33
N ARG A 24 -29.44 10.99 15.67
CA ARG A 24 -30.75 10.90 16.35
C ARG A 24 -30.81 9.67 17.26
N ALA A 25 -30.35 8.52 16.79
CA ALA A 25 -30.28 7.29 17.59
C ALA A 25 -29.35 7.44 18.82
N GLU A 26 -28.30 8.26 18.71
CA GLU A 26 -27.38 8.60 19.81
C GLU A 26 -27.98 9.61 20.83
N GLY A 27 -29.25 10.01 20.66
CA GLY A 27 -29.96 10.87 21.61
C GLY A 27 -29.86 12.37 21.32
N ALA A 28 -29.35 12.77 20.15
CA ALA A 28 -29.36 14.17 19.75
C ALA A 28 -30.80 14.64 19.50
N LYS A 29 -31.14 15.85 19.97
CA LYS A 29 -32.47 16.43 19.77
C LYS A 29 -32.72 16.64 18.28
N GLU A 30 -33.93 16.34 17.80
CA GLU A 30 -34.31 16.55 16.39
C GLU A 30 -34.10 17.98 15.90
N LYS A 31 -34.17 18.97 16.80
CA LYS A 31 -33.94 20.38 16.47
C LYS A 31 -32.47 20.71 16.18
N ASP A 32 -31.54 19.89 16.68
CA ASP A 32 -30.10 20.14 16.59
C ASP A 32 -29.46 19.37 15.41
N VAL A 33 -30.14 18.33 14.89
CA VAL A 33 -29.64 17.48 13.80
C VAL A 33 -30.58 17.52 12.61
N SER A 34 -30.09 18.14 11.53
CA SER A 34 -30.76 18.22 10.23
C SER A 34 -29.78 17.85 9.13
N PHE A 35 -30.31 17.53 7.95
CA PHE A 35 -29.49 17.30 6.76
C PHE A 35 -28.54 18.48 6.50
N SER A 36 -29.04 19.71 6.58
CA SER A 36 -28.25 20.91 6.35
C SER A 36 -27.15 21.12 7.39
N SER A 37 -27.40 20.81 8.68
CA SER A 37 -26.37 20.96 9.72
C SER A 37 -25.25 19.91 9.57
N VAL A 38 -25.60 18.67 9.21
CA VAL A 38 -24.61 17.63 8.92
C VAL A 38 -23.84 17.95 7.63
N ALA A 39 -24.52 18.39 6.57
CA ALA A 39 -23.87 18.77 5.31
C ALA A 39 -22.89 19.95 5.50
N SER A 40 -23.27 20.97 6.28
CA SER A 40 -22.38 22.10 6.58
C SER A 40 -21.13 21.64 7.34
N MET A 41 -21.29 20.77 8.33
CA MET A 41 -20.16 20.21 9.09
C MET A 41 -19.23 19.36 8.20
N LEU A 42 -19.79 18.57 7.27
CA LEU A 42 -19.01 17.80 6.30
C LEU A 42 -18.26 18.69 5.31
N LEU A 43 -18.83 19.82 4.88
CA LEU A 43 -18.15 20.79 4.03
C LEU A 43 -16.95 21.42 4.75
N GLU A 44 -17.11 21.85 6.00
CA GLU A 44 -16.01 22.39 6.81
C GLU A 44 -14.92 21.35 7.08
N LEU A 45 -15.30 20.10 7.36
CA LEU A 45 -14.34 19.02 7.51
C LEU A 45 -13.61 18.73 6.20
N GLY A 46 -14.34 18.69 5.08
CA GLY A 46 -13.78 18.47 3.75
C GLY A 46 -12.79 19.55 3.34
N LEU A 47 -13.08 20.82 3.64
CA LEU A 47 -12.15 21.94 3.40
C LEU A 47 -10.85 21.80 4.21
N ARG A 48 -10.94 21.48 5.50
CA ARG A 48 -9.76 21.24 6.34
C ARG A 48 -8.89 20.09 5.82
N VAL A 49 -9.53 19.00 5.35
CA VAL A 49 -8.80 17.86 4.77
C VAL A 49 -8.15 18.25 3.44
N TYR A 50 -8.85 19.02 2.60
CA TYR A 50 -8.32 19.50 1.32
C TYR A 50 -7.08 20.38 1.51
N GLU A 51 -7.14 21.34 2.45
CA GLU A 51 -6.01 22.21 2.81
C GLU A 51 -4.82 21.38 3.32
N ALA A 52 -5.06 20.47 4.27
CA ALA A 52 -4.02 19.59 4.79
C ALA A 52 -3.41 18.67 3.72
N GLN A 53 -4.19 18.26 2.70
CA GLN A 53 -3.65 17.52 1.55
C GLN A 53 -2.83 18.42 0.63
N MET A 54 -3.23 19.68 0.42
CA MET A 54 -2.49 20.62 -0.41
C MET A 54 -1.14 21.01 0.21
N GLU A 55 -1.07 21.17 1.53
CA GLU A 55 0.21 21.37 2.25
C GLU A 55 1.15 20.16 2.11
N ARG A 56 0.61 18.95 1.90
CA ARG A 56 1.39 17.72 1.66
C ARG A 56 1.75 17.48 0.20
N LYS A 57 1.25 18.28 -0.76
CA LYS A 57 1.46 18.05 -2.21
C LYS A 57 2.87 18.34 -2.70
N ASP A 58 3.79 18.79 -1.86
CA ASP A 58 5.22 18.87 -2.22
C ASP A 58 5.89 17.49 -2.42
N SER A 59 5.16 16.38 -2.26
CA SER A 59 5.63 15.06 -2.71
C SER A 59 4.48 14.27 -3.34
N GLY A 60 4.14 14.59 -4.58
CA GLY A 60 3.38 13.67 -5.42
C GLY A 60 4.17 12.36 -5.59
N PHE A 61 3.54 11.22 -5.29
CA PHE A 61 4.20 9.93 -5.41
C PHE A 61 4.65 9.70 -6.86
N ASN A 62 5.97 9.61 -7.06
CA ASN A 62 6.55 9.34 -8.37
C ASN A 62 6.79 7.84 -8.52
N GLN A 63 5.91 7.16 -9.25
CA GLN A 63 5.99 5.72 -9.50
C GLN A 63 7.33 5.30 -10.13
N THR A 64 7.86 6.10 -11.06
CA THR A 64 9.11 5.78 -11.76
C THR A 64 10.31 5.85 -10.81
N GLU A 65 10.38 6.89 -9.99
CA GLU A 65 11.45 7.03 -9.00
C GLU A 65 11.34 5.96 -7.91
N PHE A 66 10.12 5.64 -7.46
CA PHE A 66 9.88 4.54 -6.54
C PHE A 66 10.35 3.20 -7.11
N ASN A 67 9.96 2.87 -8.34
CA ASN A 67 10.35 1.62 -9.01
C ASN A 67 11.87 1.52 -9.16
N LYS A 68 12.53 2.64 -9.50
CA LYS A 68 13.99 2.72 -9.62
C LYS A 68 14.68 2.44 -8.29
N ILE A 69 14.27 3.11 -7.22
CA ILE A 69 14.83 2.93 -5.88
C ILE A 69 14.59 1.50 -5.37
N LEU A 70 13.38 0.97 -5.60
CA LEU A 70 13.04 -0.40 -5.22
C LEU A 70 13.94 -1.41 -5.93
N LEU A 71 14.07 -1.30 -7.25
CA LEU A 71 14.90 -2.19 -8.06
C LEU A 71 16.38 -2.10 -7.64
N GLU A 72 16.89 -0.89 -7.43
CA GLU A 72 18.26 -0.66 -6.98
C GLU A 72 18.54 -1.34 -5.64
N ASN A 73 17.64 -1.19 -4.67
CA ASN A 73 17.79 -1.80 -3.34
C ASN A 73 17.70 -3.32 -3.40
N VAL A 74 16.76 -3.88 -4.17
CA VAL A 74 16.62 -5.34 -4.34
C VAL A 74 17.87 -5.91 -4.98
N MET A 75 18.40 -5.29 -6.03
CA MET A 75 19.62 -5.74 -6.70
C MET A 75 20.83 -5.66 -5.76
N LYS A 76 21.02 -4.55 -5.05
CA LYS A 76 22.13 -4.40 -4.09
C LYS A 76 22.08 -5.45 -2.99
N THR A 77 20.90 -5.71 -2.43
CA THR A 77 20.71 -6.76 -1.43
C THR A 77 21.01 -8.14 -2.01
N GLN A 78 20.49 -8.47 -3.20
CA GLN A 78 20.75 -9.75 -3.87
C GLN A 78 22.25 -9.99 -4.09
N PHE A 79 22.99 -8.98 -4.57
CA PHE A 79 24.43 -9.09 -4.76
C PHE A 79 25.17 -9.27 -3.43
N THR A 80 24.76 -8.53 -2.40
CA THR A 80 25.39 -8.59 -1.08
C THR A 80 25.17 -9.95 -0.43
N VAL A 81 23.94 -10.45 -0.45
CA VAL A 81 23.56 -11.76 0.10
C VAL A 81 24.25 -12.89 -0.67
N SER A 82 24.40 -12.78 -2.00
CA SER A 82 25.14 -13.77 -2.79
C SER A 82 26.61 -13.86 -2.36
N LYS A 83 27.25 -12.72 -2.06
CA LYS A 83 28.63 -12.71 -1.52
C LYS A 83 28.69 -13.28 -0.11
N LEU A 84 27.72 -12.94 0.75
CA LEU A 84 27.63 -13.49 2.11
C LEU A 84 27.42 -15.01 2.10
N LEU A 85 26.60 -15.52 1.17
CA LEU A 85 26.39 -16.95 0.98
C LEU A 85 27.70 -17.66 0.60
N ALA A 86 28.46 -17.09 -0.34
CA ALA A 86 29.76 -17.62 -0.73
C ALA A 86 30.75 -17.62 0.45
N ILE A 87 30.87 -16.52 1.19
CA ILE A 87 31.72 -16.43 2.38
C ILE A 87 31.27 -17.42 3.46
N GLY A 88 29.97 -17.52 3.71
CA GLY A 88 29.37 -18.42 4.69
C GLY A 88 29.64 -19.89 4.38
N SER A 89 29.61 -20.27 3.10
CA SER A 89 29.93 -21.64 2.66
C SER A 89 31.37 -22.06 2.93
N LEU A 90 32.28 -21.09 3.09
CA LEU A 90 33.69 -21.32 3.41
C LEU A 90 33.96 -21.37 4.93
N SER A 91 32.93 -21.23 5.77
CA SER A 91 33.09 -21.22 7.21
C SER A 91 33.55 -22.58 7.74
N PRO A 92 34.53 -22.62 8.67
CA PRO A 92 35.00 -23.86 9.27
C PRO A 92 33.90 -24.60 10.05
N HIS A 93 32.87 -23.88 10.52
CA HIS A 93 31.77 -24.44 11.29
C HIS A 93 30.75 -25.25 10.45
N VAL A 94 30.77 -25.08 9.13
CA VAL A 94 29.87 -25.80 8.20
C VAL A 94 30.65 -26.72 7.26
N THR A 95 31.96 -26.84 7.46
CA THR A 95 32.84 -27.66 6.63
C THR A 95 32.50 -29.14 6.79
N GLY A 96 32.24 -29.82 5.68
CA GLY A 96 31.85 -31.24 5.66
C GLY A 96 30.34 -31.49 5.82
N ASP A 97 29.52 -30.44 5.99
CA ASP A 97 28.07 -30.55 5.96
C ASP A 97 27.56 -30.30 4.52
N GLU A 98 27.05 -31.35 3.88
CA GLU A 98 26.51 -31.31 2.51
C GLU A 98 25.38 -30.28 2.34
N ARG A 99 24.67 -29.92 3.43
CA ARG A 99 23.59 -28.92 3.40
C ARG A 99 24.09 -27.51 3.10
N PHE A 100 25.34 -27.22 3.44
CA PHE A 100 25.96 -25.90 3.26
C PHE A 100 27.01 -25.90 2.13
N GLU A 101 27.03 -26.95 1.30
CA GLU A 101 27.84 -26.95 0.09
C GLU A 101 27.33 -25.86 -0.86
N PHE A 102 28.23 -24.95 -1.26
CA PHE A 102 27.88 -23.80 -2.10
C PHE A 102 27.12 -24.18 -3.37
N ARG A 103 27.56 -25.25 -4.05
CA ARG A 103 26.95 -25.71 -5.30
C ARG A 103 25.51 -26.21 -5.09
N SER A 104 25.28 -26.95 -4.01
CA SER A 104 23.96 -27.45 -3.64
C SER A 104 23.02 -26.29 -3.29
N MET A 105 23.47 -25.35 -2.44
CA MET A 105 22.69 -24.17 -2.08
C MET A 105 22.30 -23.32 -3.30
N VAL A 106 23.23 -23.11 -4.25
CA VAL A 106 22.94 -22.35 -5.49
C VAL A 106 21.91 -23.07 -6.36
N SER A 107 21.96 -24.40 -6.47
CA SER A 107 20.96 -25.16 -7.23
C SER A 107 19.58 -25.03 -6.62
N ASN A 108 19.48 -25.23 -5.29
CA ASN A 108 18.21 -25.14 -4.56
C ASN A 108 17.61 -23.74 -4.69
N ILE A 109 18.39 -22.67 -4.48
CA ILE A 109 17.92 -21.29 -4.63
C ILE A 109 17.40 -21.03 -6.06
N ARG A 110 18.07 -21.58 -7.08
CA ARG A 110 17.65 -21.40 -8.47
C ARG A 110 16.35 -22.13 -8.78
N GLU A 111 16.18 -23.35 -8.26
CA GLU A 111 14.96 -24.14 -8.42
C GLU A 111 13.79 -23.49 -7.69
N ASP A 112 13.96 -23.10 -6.42
CA ASP A 112 12.95 -22.37 -5.66
C ASP A 112 12.53 -21.06 -6.36
N ALA A 113 13.50 -20.31 -6.88
CA ALA A 113 13.22 -19.09 -7.64
C ALA A 113 12.48 -19.37 -8.95
N LYS A 114 12.83 -20.45 -9.65
CA LYS A 114 12.12 -20.86 -10.88
C LYS A 114 10.67 -21.20 -10.59
N ASP A 115 10.40 -21.93 -9.51
CA ASP A 115 9.04 -22.32 -9.14
C ASP A 115 8.18 -21.09 -8.84
N VAL A 116 8.70 -20.13 -8.06
CA VAL A 116 8.00 -18.86 -7.78
C VAL A 116 7.76 -18.05 -9.05
N ILE A 117 8.77 -17.94 -9.93
CA ILE A 117 8.63 -17.19 -11.19
C ILE A 117 7.59 -17.85 -12.10
N SER A 118 7.65 -19.17 -12.26
CA SER A 118 6.78 -19.93 -13.16
C SER A 118 5.29 -19.83 -12.79
N HIS A 119 4.98 -19.58 -11.51
CA HIS A 119 3.60 -19.37 -11.05
C HIS A 119 2.97 -18.10 -11.64
N PHE A 120 3.74 -17.02 -11.77
CA PHE A 120 3.27 -15.74 -12.29
C PHE A 120 3.62 -15.52 -13.77
N PHE A 121 4.68 -16.17 -14.24
CA PHE A 121 5.23 -16.08 -15.59
C PHE A 121 5.51 -17.50 -16.11
N PRO A 122 4.47 -18.28 -16.45
CA PRO A 122 4.66 -19.61 -17.00
C PRO A 122 5.44 -19.51 -18.33
N GLU A 123 6.30 -20.50 -18.59
CA GLU A 123 6.97 -20.64 -19.89
C GLU A 123 5.88 -20.94 -20.95
N GLN A 124 5.35 -19.89 -21.58
CA GLN A 124 4.50 -20.03 -22.76
C GLN A 124 5.40 -20.46 -23.92
N GLU A 125 5.00 -21.51 -24.66
CA GLU A 125 5.55 -21.76 -26.00
C GLU A 125 5.37 -20.48 -26.80
N GLU A 126 6.46 -19.96 -27.37
CA GLU A 126 6.51 -18.70 -28.12
C GLU A 126 5.35 -18.61 -29.12
N GLU A 127 4.52 -17.56 -29.01
CA GLU A 127 3.64 -17.10 -30.10
C GLU A 127 4.45 -16.42 -31.21
#